data_AF-A0A9W9GAB0-F1
#
_entry.id   AF-A0A9W9GAB0-F1
#
_cell.length_a   1.000
_cell.length_b   1.000
_cell.length_c   1.000
_cell.angle_alpha   90.00
_cell.angle_beta   90.00
_cell.angle_gamma   90.00
#
_symmetry.space_group_name_H-M   'P 1'
#
loop_
_entity.id
_entity.type
_entity.pdbx_description
1 polymer ?
#
loop_
_entity_poly.entity_id
_entity_poly.type
_entity_poly.pdbx_seq_one_letter_code
_entity_poly.pdbx_strand_id
1 'polypeptide(L)'
;MRFKIYSIFLLAICYAADPRLYLDPYSAAVQRIDKRTTSIAHPAIVPKDTANEGIPEAESPVEDSTQPDNNVQSSLKKRATPEDLYSVQKDAPLELVQISIPPNAPSLSNYIYYIYEKSAGEGIYIYVIDRGVAHPDFMHPHNTEGRDAIQRELPRNRRRPAIQTDLSKKKGEHPEVDDALNSHGTEVAIKALGIKFGAAKEAILIPVKIGEYNRAETSHGVFAAWHDIQTKGARRARRSIVVMSIGSVFPENLNDEFTREMSGLISHLQYLGVPFVTTSGNFAQEFWHGQQRINIDTVPAIIAARGNPISVIGNVDFQGNFWSTSQRGPLLTASAGGLSATTLDKYGMKADATGTSVADV
;
A
#
# COMPACT_ATOMS: atom_id res chain seq x y z
N MET A 1 -11.96 -47.24 -18.88
CA MET A 1 -11.73 -46.40 -17.68
C MET A 1 -10.34 -45.76 -17.78
N ARG A 2 -10.25 -44.51 -18.23
CA ARG A 2 -9.03 -43.68 -18.19
C ARG A 2 -9.48 -42.24 -17.95
N PHE A 3 -9.14 -41.69 -16.78
CA PHE A 3 -9.39 -40.29 -16.43
C PHE A 3 -8.33 -39.42 -17.12
N LYS A 4 -8.76 -38.40 -17.86
CA LYS A 4 -7.92 -37.29 -18.31
C LYS A 4 -8.19 -36.09 -17.40
N ILE A 5 -7.15 -35.61 -16.73
CA ILE A 5 -7.13 -34.37 -15.97
C ILE A 5 -7.02 -33.23 -16.99
N TYR A 6 -7.99 -32.33 -17.02
CA TYR A 6 -7.92 -31.08 -17.77
C TYR A 6 -7.27 -30.02 -16.87
N SER A 7 -6.02 -29.69 -17.14
CA SER A 7 -5.39 -28.46 -16.66
C SER A 7 -5.98 -27.28 -17.43
N ILE A 8 -6.67 -26.39 -16.72
CA ILE A 8 -7.21 -25.14 -17.25
C ILE A 8 -6.04 -24.17 -17.43
N PHE A 9 -5.60 -23.97 -18.67
CA PHE A 9 -4.79 -22.82 -19.08
C PHE A 9 -5.71 -21.60 -19.19
N LEU A 10 -5.52 -20.60 -18.33
CA LEU A 10 -6.08 -19.27 -18.55
C LEU A 10 -5.29 -18.62 -19.69
N LEU A 11 -5.89 -18.56 -20.88
CA LEU A 11 -5.35 -17.83 -22.02
C LEU A 11 -5.48 -16.32 -21.77
N ALA A 12 -4.35 -15.63 -21.71
CA ALA A 12 -4.30 -14.18 -21.78
C ALA A 12 -4.73 -13.72 -23.18
N ILE A 13 -5.92 -13.12 -23.29
CA ILE A 13 -6.35 -12.39 -24.49
C ILE A 13 -5.94 -10.93 -24.29
N CYS A 14 -4.78 -10.54 -24.82
CA CYS A 14 -4.38 -9.14 -24.94
C CYS A 14 -4.64 -8.66 -26.37
N TYR A 15 -5.56 -7.70 -26.50
CA TYR A 15 -5.76 -6.92 -27.71
C TYR A 15 -4.56 -5.99 -27.94
N ALA A 16 -3.97 -6.06 -29.13
CA ALA A 16 -3.07 -5.02 -29.63
C ALA A 16 -3.91 -3.80 -30.02
N ALA A 17 -3.93 -2.77 -29.17
CA ALA A 17 -4.47 -1.45 -29.52
C ALA A 17 -3.34 -0.57 -30.08
N ASP A 18 -3.64 0.14 -31.17
CA ASP A 18 -2.74 1.06 -31.87
C ASP A 18 -2.28 2.22 -30.96
N PRO A 19 -0.96 2.40 -30.72
CA PRO A 19 -0.43 3.44 -29.85
C PRO A 19 -0.59 4.88 -30.38
N ARG A 20 -1.14 5.11 -31.59
CA ARG A 20 -1.24 6.45 -32.20
C ARG A 20 -2.60 7.15 -32.01
N LEU A 21 -3.57 6.52 -31.36
CA LEU A 21 -4.95 7.04 -31.27
C LEU A 21 -5.29 7.81 -29.99
N TYR A 22 -4.33 8.04 -29.08
CA TYR A 22 -4.54 8.87 -27.88
C TYR A 22 -3.63 10.10 -27.91
N LEU A 23 -4.10 11.19 -28.56
CA LEU A 23 -3.62 12.53 -28.23
C LEU A 23 -4.25 12.93 -26.90
N ASP A 24 -3.51 12.68 -25.83
CA ASP A 24 -3.92 12.85 -24.45
C ASP A 24 -3.86 14.32 -23.99
N PRO A 25 -4.98 14.93 -23.53
CA PRO A 25 -4.97 16.27 -22.93
C PRO A 25 -4.19 16.35 -21.60
N TYR A 26 -3.84 15.22 -20.96
CA TYR A 26 -3.06 15.18 -19.73
C TYR A 26 -1.55 15.26 -19.93
N SER A 27 -1.02 14.84 -21.09
CA SER A 27 0.38 15.11 -21.48
C SER A 27 0.72 16.61 -21.36
N ALA A 28 -0.22 17.50 -21.67
CA ALA A 28 -0.05 18.95 -21.51
C ALA A 28 -0.09 19.40 -20.04
N ALA A 29 -0.83 18.73 -19.17
CA ALA A 29 -0.86 19.02 -17.73
C ALA A 29 0.43 18.57 -17.05
N VAL A 30 0.92 17.36 -17.37
CA VAL A 30 2.20 16.83 -16.88
C VAL A 30 3.39 17.64 -17.42
N GLN A 31 3.40 18.00 -18.72
CA GLN A 31 4.42 18.90 -19.30
C GLN A 31 4.39 20.31 -18.72
N ARG A 32 3.23 20.81 -18.26
CA ARG A 32 3.12 22.10 -17.55
C ARG A 32 3.65 22.03 -16.12
N ILE A 33 3.57 20.87 -15.47
CA ILE A 33 4.15 20.64 -14.13
C ILE A 33 5.69 20.58 -14.24
N ASP A 34 6.24 19.88 -15.22
CA ASP A 34 7.70 19.76 -15.43
C ASP A 34 8.37 21.14 -15.66
N LYS A 35 7.68 22.06 -16.35
CA LYS A 35 8.14 23.44 -16.56
C LYS A 35 8.12 24.33 -15.32
N ARG A 36 7.35 23.99 -14.26
CA ARG A 36 7.32 24.77 -13.01
C ARG A 36 8.32 24.26 -11.97
N THR A 37 8.68 22.98 -12.02
CA THR A 37 9.59 22.35 -11.03
C THR A 37 11.07 22.57 -11.35
N THR A 38 11.42 22.92 -12.60
CA THR A 38 12.79 23.21 -13.04
C THR A 38 13.33 24.59 -12.60
N SER A 39 12.57 25.37 -11.82
CA SER A 39 12.95 26.73 -11.37
C SER A 39 13.29 26.83 -9.87
N ILE A 40 13.33 25.72 -9.12
CA ILE A 40 13.70 25.77 -7.70
C ILE A 40 15.18 25.38 -7.58
N ALA A 41 16.06 26.38 -7.71
CA ALA A 41 17.46 26.24 -7.36
C ALA A 41 17.58 25.86 -5.87
N HIS A 42 18.30 24.79 -5.57
CA HIS A 42 18.73 24.46 -4.22
C HIS A 42 19.64 25.58 -3.68
N PRO A 43 19.34 26.21 -2.53
CA PRO A 43 20.33 27.03 -1.86
C PRO A 43 21.42 26.12 -1.29
N ALA A 44 22.65 26.33 -1.75
CA ALA A 44 23.83 25.70 -1.21
C ALA A 44 23.99 26.07 0.28
N ILE A 45 24.02 25.07 1.15
CA ILE A 45 24.38 25.23 2.55
C ILE A 45 25.90 25.40 2.59
N VAL A 46 26.35 26.65 2.76
CA VAL A 46 27.73 26.99 3.07
C VAL A 46 27.96 26.74 4.56
N PRO A 47 28.94 25.93 4.97
CA PRO A 47 29.32 25.81 6.38
C PRO A 47 29.93 27.14 6.83
N LYS A 48 29.35 27.77 7.85
CA LYS A 48 30.02 28.87 8.57
C LYS A 48 30.90 28.26 9.65
N ASP A 49 32.21 28.35 9.43
CA ASP A 49 33.20 28.35 10.50
C ASP A 49 32.97 29.57 11.38
N THR A 50 32.76 29.35 12.68
CA THR A 50 32.92 30.40 13.69
C THR A 50 33.87 29.89 14.76
N ALA A 51 35.09 30.40 14.69
CA ALA A 51 36.10 30.31 15.73
C ALA A 51 35.70 31.18 16.93
N ASN A 52 35.85 30.58 18.11
CA ASN A 52 36.55 31.13 19.28
C ASN A 52 36.24 32.58 19.70
N GLU A 53 35.29 32.77 20.61
CA GLU A 53 35.24 33.96 21.47
C GLU A 53 35.07 33.59 22.95
N GLY A 54 36.06 34.06 23.73
CA GLY A 54 36.17 34.33 25.16
C GLY A 54 35.11 33.82 26.15
N ILE A 55 35.58 33.05 27.13
CA ILE A 55 34.92 32.79 28.41
C ILE A 55 35.26 33.95 29.37
N PRO A 56 34.28 34.70 29.92
CA PRO A 56 34.51 35.56 31.09
C PRO A 56 34.35 34.76 32.39
N GLU A 57 35.17 35.15 33.37
CA GLU A 57 35.31 34.58 34.70
C GLU A 57 34.01 34.59 35.54
N ALA A 58 33.93 33.60 36.42
CA ALA A 58 32.82 33.35 37.32
C ALA A 58 32.79 34.35 38.49
N GLU A 59 31.65 35.02 38.67
CA GLU A 59 31.30 35.69 39.92
C GLU A 59 30.56 34.73 40.87
N SER A 60 30.81 34.96 42.16
CA SER A 60 30.44 34.22 43.37
C SER A 60 28.94 33.94 43.57
N PRO A 61 28.58 32.91 44.37
CA PRO A 61 27.21 32.46 44.51
C PRO A 61 26.39 33.35 45.45
N VAL A 62 25.21 33.75 44.98
CA VAL A 62 24.13 34.32 45.80
C VAL A 62 23.43 33.18 46.51
N GLU A 63 23.44 33.20 47.85
CA GLU A 63 22.53 32.43 48.69
C GLU A 63 21.09 32.89 48.41
N ASP A 64 20.26 32.00 47.86
CA ASP A 64 18.82 32.18 47.89
C ASP A 64 18.12 30.89 48.33
N SER A 65 17.18 31.12 49.25
CA SER A 65 16.46 30.17 50.07
C SER A 65 15.61 29.21 49.23
N THR A 66 15.88 27.91 49.35
CA THR A 66 14.99 26.86 48.84
C THR A 66 14.37 26.13 50.02
N GLN A 67 13.18 26.57 50.41
CA GLN A 67 12.26 25.67 51.10
C GLN A 67 11.94 24.49 50.17
N PRO A 68 11.92 23.25 50.66
CA PRO A 68 11.52 22.11 49.84
C PRO A 68 10.04 22.24 49.51
N ASP A 69 9.77 22.52 48.24
CA ASP A 69 8.43 22.56 47.67
C ASP A 69 7.86 21.13 47.70
N ASN A 70 7.09 20.81 48.75
CA ASN A 70 6.51 19.49 49.02
C ASN A 70 5.40 19.08 48.02
N ASN A 71 5.29 19.73 46.87
CA ASN A 71 4.19 19.56 45.92
C ASN A 71 4.57 18.90 44.57
N VAL A 72 5.77 18.33 44.44
CA VAL A 72 6.20 17.64 43.20
C VAL A 72 5.70 16.19 43.10
N GLN A 73 4.94 15.66 44.07
CA GLN A 73 4.44 14.28 44.01
C GLN A 73 3.13 14.08 43.22
N SER A 74 2.41 15.13 42.82
CA SER A 74 1.16 14.97 42.06
C SER A 74 1.37 15.17 40.57
N SER A 75 1.63 14.08 39.84
CA SER A 75 1.15 13.78 38.46
C SER A 75 2.10 12.91 37.62
N LEU A 76 2.86 12.00 38.23
CA LEU A 76 3.44 10.90 37.47
C LEU A 76 2.28 10.01 36.97
N LYS A 77 1.75 10.32 35.78
CA LYS A 77 0.84 9.42 35.05
C LYS A 77 1.52 8.06 34.99
N LYS A 78 0.87 7.06 35.59
CA LYS A 78 1.31 5.67 35.52
C LYS A 78 1.56 5.35 34.03
N ARG A 79 2.79 4.93 33.68
CA ARG A 79 3.11 4.55 32.30
C ARG A 79 2.13 3.47 31.87
N ALA A 80 1.60 3.59 30.66
CA ALA A 80 0.74 2.58 30.07
C ALA A 80 1.44 1.22 30.10
N THR A 81 0.73 0.20 30.54
CA THR A 81 1.21 -1.17 30.49
C THR A 81 1.09 -1.71 29.05
N PRO A 82 1.84 -2.74 28.65
CA PRO A 82 1.63 -3.38 27.34
C PRO A 82 0.17 -3.80 27.11
N GLU A 83 -0.54 -4.25 28.14
CA GLU A 83 -1.97 -4.60 28.09
C GLU A 83 -2.86 -3.39 27.78
N ASP A 84 -2.40 -2.18 28.13
CA ASP A 84 -3.07 -0.93 27.79
C ASP A 84 -2.86 -0.54 26.32
N LEU A 85 -1.76 -1.00 25.69
CA LEU A 85 -1.34 -0.59 24.35
C LEU A 85 -1.68 -1.59 23.24
N TYR A 86 -1.77 -2.89 23.56
CA TYR A 86 -1.97 -3.95 22.58
C TYR A 86 -3.32 -4.65 22.70
N SER A 87 -3.82 -5.12 21.57
CA SER A 87 -4.98 -5.99 21.41
C SER A 87 -4.55 -7.38 20.95
N VAL A 88 -5.37 -8.37 21.30
CA VAL A 88 -5.16 -9.76 20.92
C VAL A 88 -6.37 -10.23 20.12
N GLN A 89 -6.16 -10.63 18.87
CA GLN A 89 -7.16 -11.32 18.07
C GLN A 89 -6.91 -12.83 18.14
N LYS A 90 -7.86 -13.54 18.77
CA LYS A 90 -7.94 -15.00 18.71
C LYS A 90 -8.48 -15.42 17.34
N ASP A 91 -8.07 -16.59 16.86
CA ASP A 91 -8.49 -17.15 15.57
C ASP A 91 -8.19 -16.21 14.38
N ALA A 92 -7.04 -15.55 14.43
CA ALA A 92 -6.57 -14.71 13.35
C ALA A 92 -6.10 -15.56 12.16
N PRO A 93 -6.29 -15.09 10.91
CA PRO A 93 -5.64 -15.68 9.75
C PRO A 93 -4.12 -15.79 9.94
N LEU A 94 -3.52 -16.87 9.44
CA LEU A 94 -2.11 -17.20 9.69
C LEU A 94 -1.16 -16.09 9.24
N GLU A 95 -1.48 -15.41 8.15
CA GLU A 95 -0.70 -14.30 7.63
C GLU A 95 -0.69 -13.07 8.56
N LEU A 96 -1.78 -12.81 9.32
CA LEU A 96 -1.77 -11.76 10.35
C LEU A 96 -0.95 -12.20 11.57
N VAL A 97 -1.05 -13.49 11.93
CA VAL A 97 -0.23 -14.05 13.01
C VAL A 97 1.25 -13.89 12.66
N GLN A 98 1.65 -14.25 11.43
CA GLN A 98 3.02 -14.16 10.93
C GLN A 98 3.66 -12.77 11.12
N ILE A 99 2.94 -11.69 10.78
CA ILE A 99 3.49 -10.32 10.88
C ILE A 99 3.57 -9.78 12.31
N SER A 100 2.93 -10.44 13.28
CA SER A 100 2.99 -10.05 14.71
C SER A 100 4.02 -10.84 15.52
N ILE A 101 4.77 -11.73 14.87
CA ILE A 101 5.74 -12.60 15.52
C ILE A 101 7.14 -12.00 15.40
N PRO A 102 7.95 -12.02 16.48
CA PRO A 102 9.32 -11.52 16.41
C PRO A 102 10.18 -12.36 15.45
N PRO A 103 11.18 -11.75 14.76
CA PRO A 103 11.98 -12.42 13.73
C PRO A 103 12.71 -13.71 14.16
N ASN A 104 12.91 -13.91 15.46
CA ASN A 104 13.67 -15.05 16.02
C ASN A 104 12.78 -16.09 16.72
N ALA A 105 11.48 -16.07 16.45
CA ALA A 105 10.55 -17.04 17.01
C ALA A 105 10.88 -18.47 16.52
N PRO A 106 11.06 -19.45 17.42
CA PRO A 106 11.56 -20.78 17.05
C PRO A 106 10.59 -21.63 16.22
N SER A 107 9.28 -21.38 16.33
CA SER A 107 8.27 -22.01 15.46
C SER A 107 6.98 -21.21 15.46
N LEU A 108 6.45 -20.95 14.27
CA LEU A 108 5.16 -20.28 14.06
C LEU A 108 3.97 -21.11 14.56
N SER A 109 4.10 -22.43 14.62
CA SER A 109 3.05 -23.32 15.14
C SER A 109 2.66 -23.02 16.59
N ASN A 110 3.53 -22.32 17.33
CA ASN A 110 3.30 -21.96 18.73
C ASN A 110 2.58 -20.62 18.88
N TYR A 111 2.37 -19.90 17.78
CA TYR A 111 1.72 -18.60 17.75
C TYR A 111 0.40 -18.73 17.01
N ILE A 112 -0.68 -18.46 17.73
CA ILE A 112 -2.06 -18.60 17.23
C ILE A 112 -2.85 -17.29 17.35
N TYR A 113 -2.18 -16.22 17.78
CA TYR A 113 -2.79 -14.92 18.03
C TYR A 113 -2.13 -13.86 17.17
N TYR A 114 -2.95 -12.98 16.62
CA TYR A 114 -2.48 -11.73 16.06
C TYR A 114 -2.46 -10.68 17.17
N ILE A 115 -1.27 -10.17 17.49
CA ILE A 115 -1.07 -9.12 18.49
C ILE A 115 -0.76 -7.82 17.76
N TYR A 116 -1.52 -6.77 18.04
CA TYR A 116 -1.41 -5.49 17.34
C TYR A 116 -1.68 -4.32 18.28
N GLU A 117 -1.17 -3.13 17.96
CA GLU A 117 -1.43 -1.94 18.74
C GLU A 117 -2.92 -1.56 18.68
N LYS A 118 -3.51 -1.16 19.81
CA LYS A 118 -4.94 -0.81 19.91
C LYS A 118 -5.37 0.30 18.95
N SER A 119 -4.47 1.22 18.61
CA SER A 119 -4.75 2.28 17.64
C SER A 119 -5.06 1.70 16.27
N ALA A 120 -4.44 0.57 15.90
CA ALA A 120 -4.71 -0.20 14.68
C ALA A 120 -4.82 0.63 13.39
N GLY A 121 -4.04 1.71 13.26
CA GLY A 121 -4.09 2.61 12.11
C GLY A 121 -5.17 3.69 12.17
N GLU A 122 -5.74 3.98 13.34
CA GLU A 122 -6.75 5.02 13.53
C GLU A 122 -6.32 6.35 12.92
N GLY A 123 -7.18 6.88 12.05
CA GLY A 123 -6.96 8.16 11.39
C GLY A 123 -5.96 8.14 10.24
N ILE A 124 -5.41 6.97 9.89
CA ILE A 124 -4.64 6.74 8.67
C ILE A 124 -5.61 6.48 7.50
N TYR A 125 -5.28 6.99 6.33
CA TYR A 125 -6.00 6.81 5.08
C TYR A 125 -5.21 5.89 4.18
N ILE A 126 -5.83 4.80 3.74
CA ILE A 126 -5.23 3.86 2.80
C ILE A 126 -5.93 4.03 1.47
N TYR A 127 -5.19 4.52 0.48
CA TYR A 127 -5.64 4.63 -0.90
C TYR A 127 -5.33 3.31 -1.61
N VAL A 128 -6.37 2.60 -2.05
CA VAL A 128 -6.22 1.33 -2.77
C VAL A 128 -6.52 1.57 -4.24
N ILE A 129 -5.49 1.51 -5.07
CA ILE A 129 -5.60 1.68 -6.53
C ILE A 129 -5.90 0.33 -7.16
N ASP A 130 -7.14 0.15 -7.62
CA ASP A 130 -7.59 -1.10 -8.26
C ASP A 130 -8.83 -0.88 -9.15
N ARG A 131 -9.43 -1.95 -9.67
CA ARG A 131 -10.70 -1.98 -10.42
C ARG A 131 -11.94 -1.69 -9.57
N GLY A 132 -11.75 -1.33 -8.31
CA GLY A 132 -12.80 -0.98 -7.35
C GLY A 132 -12.74 -1.81 -6.09
N VAL A 133 -13.60 -1.47 -5.13
CA VAL A 133 -13.77 -2.20 -3.87
C VAL A 133 -15.26 -2.34 -3.64
N ALA A 134 -15.75 -3.55 -3.37
CA ALA A 134 -17.16 -3.81 -3.16
C ALA A 134 -17.73 -2.94 -2.04
N HIS A 135 -18.89 -2.34 -2.28
CA HIS A 135 -19.63 -1.58 -1.29
C HIS A 135 -21.00 -2.23 -1.07
N PRO A 136 -21.44 -2.44 0.18
CA PRO A 136 -22.64 -3.24 0.47
C PRO A 136 -23.92 -2.67 -0.15
N ASP A 137 -24.02 -1.37 -0.38
CA ASP A 137 -25.17 -0.77 -1.08
C ASP A 137 -25.27 -1.06 -2.58
N PHE A 138 -24.17 -1.48 -3.20
CA PHE A 138 -24.09 -1.71 -4.64
C PHE A 138 -23.95 -3.20 -4.98
N MET A 139 -24.04 -4.06 -3.97
CA MET A 139 -24.13 -5.51 -4.14
C MET A 139 -25.57 -5.92 -4.48
N HIS A 140 -25.71 -7.10 -5.07
CA HIS A 140 -27.02 -7.64 -5.45
C HIS A 140 -27.97 -7.70 -4.23
N PRO A 141 -29.24 -7.22 -4.34
CA PRO A 141 -30.13 -7.05 -3.20
C PRO A 141 -30.47 -8.36 -2.47
N HIS A 142 -30.44 -9.49 -3.18
CA HIS A 142 -30.69 -10.82 -2.60
C HIS A 142 -29.47 -11.45 -1.92
N ASN A 143 -28.28 -10.84 -2.00
CA ASN A 143 -27.08 -11.31 -1.30
C ASN A 143 -26.94 -10.63 0.07
N THR A 144 -27.93 -10.81 0.96
CA THR A 144 -27.93 -10.17 2.27
C THR A 144 -26.74 -10.59 3.13
N GLU A 145 -26.40 -11.89 3.15
CA GLU A 145 -25.26 -12.41 3.91
C GLU A 145 -23.94 -11.79 3.47
N GLY A 146 -23.71 -11.73 2.15
CA GLY A 146 -22.51 -11.12 1.58
C GLY A 146 -22.41 -9.62 1.86
N ARG A 147 -23.54 -8.91 1.75
CA ARG A 147 -23.62 -7.48 2.11
C ARG A 147 -23.23 -7.26 3.57
N ASP A 148 -23.76 -8.07 4.47
CA ASP A 148 -23.46 -7.99 5.89
C ASP A 148 -21.99 -8.34 6.18
N ALA A 149 -21.43 -9.32 5.45
CA ALA A 149 -20.03 -9.68 5.57
C ALA A 149 -19.10 -8.54 5.16
N ILE A 150 -19.31 -7.93 3.99
CA ILE A 150 -18.55 -6.75 3.55
C ILE A 150 -18.76 -5.57 4.49
N GLN A 151 -19.99 -5.34 4.96
CA GLN A 151 -20.29 -4.25 5.89
C GLN A 151 -19.58 -4.41 7.24
N ARG A 152 -19.38 -5.66 7.71
CA ARG A 152 -18.62 -5.96 8.92
C ARG A 152 -17.12 -5.76 8.73
N GLU A 153 -16.55 -6.17 7.60
CA GLU A 153 -15.12 -6.01 7.35
C GLU A 153 -14.74 -4.56 7.04
N LEU A 154 -15.55 -3.87 6.23
CA LEU A 154 -15.32 -2.50 5.76
C LEU A 154 -16.50 -1.59 6.18
N PRO A 155 -16.57 -1.19 7.45
CA PRO A 155 -17.68 -0.42 7.97
C PRO A 155 -17.74 0.99 7.36
N ARG A 156 -18.96 1.52 7.16
CA ARG A 156 -19.18 2.80 6.43
C ARG A 156 -18.44 3.99 7.02
N ASN A 157 -18.34 4.05 8.36
CA ASN A 157 -17.66 5.12 9.06
C ASN A 157 -16.14 5.15 8.78
N ARG A 158 -15.58 4.08 8.22
CA ARG A 158 -14.17 3.95 7.84
C ARG A 158 -13.97 3.86 6.33
N ARG A 159 -14.97 4.23 5.55
CA ARG A 159 -14.85 4.36 4.10
C ARG A 159 -15.16 5.79 3.70
N ARG A 160 -14.41 6.30 2.73
CA ARG A 160 -14.78 7.53 2.03
C ARG A 160 -15.23 7.20 0.61
N PRO A 161 -15.96 8.13 -0.03
CA PRO A 161 -16.35 7.96 -1.42
C PRO A 161 -15.14 7.61 -2.29
N ALA A 162 -15.33 6.65 -3.19
CA ALA A 162 -14.32 6.26 -4.14
C ALA A 162 -13.96 7.40 -5.09
N ILE A 163 -12.68 7.51 -5.40
CA ILE A 163 -12.15 8.34 -6.48
C ILE A 163 -12.14 7.47 -7.74
N GLN A 164 -12.41 8.07 -8.90
CA GLN A 164 -12.53 7.32 -10.15
C GLN A 164 -11.80 8.04 -11.28
N THR A 165 -11.06 7.28 -12.09
CA THR A 165 -10.40 7.79 -13.30
C THR A 165 -11.41 8.16 -14.39
N ASP A 166 -10.98 8.99 -15.34
CA ASP A 166 -11.86 9.45 -16.42
C ASP A 166 -12.28 8.31 -17.36
N LEU A 167 -11.42 7.31 -17.61
CA LEU A 167 -11.82 6.17 -18.43
C LEU A 167 -12.90 5.33 -17.73
N SER A 168 -12.74 5.04 -16.44
CA SER A 168 -13.75 4.30 -15.66
C SER A 168 -15.11 5.03 -15.69
N LYS A 169 -15.11 6.37 -15.54
CA LYS A 169 -16.32 7.19 -15.72
C LYS A 169 -16.91 7.09 -17.13
N LYS A 170 -16.08 7.21 -18.17
CA LYS A 170 -16.51 7.15 -19.59
C LYS A 170 -17.13 5.80 -19.95
N LYS A 171 -16.69 4.72 -19.30
CA LYS A 171 -17.27 3.38 -19.43
C LYS A 171 -18.62 3.22 -18.72
N GLY A 172 -19.04 4.20 -17.93
CA GLY A 172 -20.25 4.12 -17.11
C GLY A 172 -20.11 3.16 -15.93
N GLU A 173 -18.88 2.84 -15.51
CA GLU A 173 -18.64 1.98 -14.35
C GLU A 173 -19.03 2.73 -13.07
N HIS A 174 -19.58 2.00 -12.10
CA HIS A 174 -19.94 2.59 -10.82
C HIS A 174 -18.71 2.69 -9.90
N PRO A 175 -18.43 3.84 -9.26
CA PRO A 175 -17.22 4.05 -8.46
C PRO A 175 -17.11 3.11 -7.24
N GLU A 176 -18.24 2.69 -6.70
CA GLU A 176 -18.34 1.83 -5.51
C GLU A 176 -18.53 0.32 -5.83
N VAL A 177 -18.35 -0.07 -7.10
CA VAL A 177 -18.42 -1.47 -7.54
C VAL A 177 -17.03 -1.99 -7.85
N ASP A 178 -16.76 -3.24 -7.44
CA ASP A 178 -15.58 -3.98 -7.87
C ASP A 178 -15.88 -4.75 -9.17
N ASP A 179 -15.32 -4.24 -10.27
CA ASP A 179 -15.49 -4.82 -11.60
C ASP A 179 -14.39 -5.83 -11.95
N ALA A 180 -13.44 -6.11 -11.05
CA ALA A 180 -12.45 -7.17 -11.27
C ALA A 180 -13.14 -8.53 -11.32
N LEU A 181 -12.76 -9.37 -12.28
CA LEU A 181 -13.31 -10.72 -12.40
C LEU A 181 -13.04 -11.59 -11.16
N ASN A 182 -11.93 -11.33 -10.49
CA ASN A 182 -11.43 -12.06 -9.33
C ASN A 182 -11.60 -11.29 -8.01
N SER A 183 -12.36 -10.20 -7.97
CA SER A 183 -12.55 -9.38 -6.74
C SER A 183 -11.27 -8.75 -6.17
N HIS A 184 -10.23 -8.60 -7.00
CA HIS A 184 -8.88 -8.26 -6.57
C HIS A 184 -8.82 -7.06 -5.63
N GLY A 185 -9.42 -5.93 -6.01
CA GLY A 185 -9.40 -4.72 -5.18
C GLY A 185 -10.14 -4.89 -3.85
N THR A 186 -11.24 -5.65 -3.82
CA THR A 186 -11.93 -5.99 -2.57
C THR A 186 -11.06 -6.83 -1.65
N GLU A 187 -10.39 -7.85 -2.18
CA GLU A 187 -9.49 -8.71 -1.42
C GLU A 187 -8.33 -7.91 -0.82
N VAL A 188 -7.68 -7.07 -1.64
CA VAL A 188 -6.60 -6.15 -1.24
C VAL A 188 -7.06 -5.22 -0.12
N ALA A 189 -8.21 -4.56 -0.29
CA ALA A 189 -8.73 -3.62 0.71
C ALA A 189 -9.07 -4.30 2.05
N ILE A 190 -9.65 -5.50 2.00
CA ILE A 190 -9.96 -6.28 3.21
C ILE A 190 -8.69 -6.74 3.92
N LYS A 191 -7.66 -7.14 3.17
CA LYS A 191 -6.35 -7.50 3.73
C LYS A 191 -5.60 -6.29 4.32
N ALA A 192 -5.79 -5.10 3.78
CA ALA A 192 -5.21 -3.88 4.36
C ALA A 192 -5.90 -3.48 5.68
N LEU A 193 -7.24 -3.40 5.71
CA LEU A 193 -7.97 -2.73 6.81
C LEU A 193 -9.28 -3.40 7.25
N GLY A 194 -9.56 -4.61 6.79
CA GLY A 194 -10.69 -5.41 7.25
C GLY A 194 -10.63 -5.65 8.76
N ILE A 195 -11.78 -5.59 9.45
CA ILE A 195 -11.86 -5.85 10.90
C ILE A 195 -11.24 -7.19 11.27
N LYS A 196 -11.59 -8.27 10.57
CA LYS A 196 -11.13 -9.63 10.88
C LYS A 196 -9.87 -9.98 10.12
N PHE A 197 -9.81 -9.62 8.84
CA PHE A 197 -8.77 -10.10 7.93
C PHE A 197 -7.64 -9.09 7.68
N GLY A 198 -7.81 -7.85 8.13
CA GLY A 198 -6.88 -6.76 7.85
C GLY A 198 -5.85 -6.48 8.95
N ALA A 199 -4.72 -5.88 8.54
CA ALA A 199 -3.65 -5.45 9.43
C ALA A 199 -4.00 -4.15 10.17
N ALA A 200 -4.43 -3.11 9.43
CA ALA A 200 -4.72 -1.77 9.94
C ALA A 200 -6.22 -1.59 10.22
N LYS A 201 -6.70 -2.29 11.25
CA LYS A 201 -8.13 -2.49 11.51
C LYS A 201 -8.94 -1.23 11.74
N GLU A 202 -8.37 -0.08 12.09
CA GLU A 202 -9.08 1.19 12.29
C GLU A 202 -8.70 2.27 11.27
N ALA A 203 -7.98 1.89 10.21
CA ALA A 203 -7.68 2.77 9.09
C ALA A 203 -8.95 3.08 8.26
N ILE A 204 -8.83 4.12 7.44
CA ILE A 204 -9.89 4.66 6.59
C ILE A 204 -9.56 4.32 5.13
N LEU A 205 -10.44 3.56 4.48
CA LEU A 205 -10.34 3.20 3.07
C LEU A 205 -10.73 4.39 2.16
N ILE A 206 -9.87 4.66 1.19
CA ILE A 206 -10.17 5.47 0.00
C ILE A 206 -9.99 4.59 -1.25
N PRO A 207 -11.07 4.06 -1.85
CA PRO A 207 -10.92 3.33 -3.10
C PRO A 207 -10.53 4.29 -4.23
N VAL A 208 -9.56 3.90 -5.06
CA VAL A 208 -9.18 4.62 -6.27
C VAL A 208 -9.41 3.69 -7.46
N LYS A 209 -10.58 3.85 -8.09
CA LYS A 209 -11.06 2.99 -9.15
C LYS A 209 -10.46 3.37 -10.50
N ILE A 210 -9.74 2.43 -11.10
CA ILE A 210 -9.25 2.47 -12.47
C ILE A 210 -10.18 1.68 -13.40
N GLY A 211 -10.25 2.10 -14.67
CA GLY A 211 -11.17 1.52 -15.66
C GLY A 211 -10.63 0.30 -16.39
N GLU A 212 -9.32 0.02 -16.30
CA GLU A 212 -8.59 -1.10 -16.92
C GLU A 212 -7.24 -1.35 -16.24
N TYR A 213 -6.74 -2.59 -16.31
CA TYR A 213 -5.35 -2.92 -15.96
C TYR A 213 -4.44 -2.62 -17.15
N ASN A 214 -4.22 -1.33 -17.42
CA ASN A 214 -3.30 -0.88 -18.46
C ASN A 214 -2.41 0.26 -17.94
N ARG A 215 -1.34 0.55 -18.68
CA ARG A 215 -0.33 1.56 -18.31
C ARG A 215 -0.97 2.91 -17.97
N ALA A 216 -1.74 3.48 -18.90
CA ALA A 216 -2.37 4.79 -18.73
C ALA A 216 -3.28 4.86 -17.51
N GLU A 217 -4.13 3.85 -17.31
CA GLU A 217 -5.07 3.83 -16.19
C GLU A 217 -4.40 3.65 -14.84
N THR A 218 -3.31 2.87 -14.77
CA THR A 218 -2.52 2.79 -13.54
C THR A 218 -1.86 4.13 -13.20
N SER A 219 -1.29 4.85 -14.19
CA SER A 219 -0.77 6.21 -13.98
C SER A 219 -1.87 7.16 -13.52
N HIS A 220 -3.04 7.13 -14.16
CA HIS A 220 -4.19 7.96 -13.77
C HIS A 220 -4.68 7.66 -12.35
N GLY A 221 -4.64 6.39 -11.92
CA GLY A 221 -4.93 6.01 -10.54
C GLY A 221 -3.97 6.66 -9.54
N VAL A 222 -2.66 6.58 -9.79
CA VAL A 222 -1.64 7.21 -8.94
C VAL A 222 -1.80 8.73 -8.93
N PHE A 223 -2.04 9.34 -10.09
CA PHE A 223 -2.32 10.77 -10.21
C PHE A 223 -3.57 11.18 -9.41
N ALA A 224 -4.67 10.42 -9.50
CA ALA A 224 -5.91 10.72 -8.80
C ALA A 224 -5.73 10.64 -7.28
N ALA A 225 -4.99 9.65 -6.78
CA ALA A 225 -4.63 9.54 -5.37
C ALA A 225 -3.79 10.74 -4.92
N TRP A 226 -2.72 11.07 -5.65
CA TRP A 226 -1.88 12.23 -5.38
C TRP A 226 -2.69 13.53 -5.35
N HIS A 227 -3.55 13.74 -6.34
CA HIS A 227 -4.34 14.95 -6.47
C HIS A 227 -5.33 15.12 -5.31
N ASP A 228 -6.04 14.06 -4.91
CA ASP A 228 -6.90 14.13 -3.73
C ASP A 228 -6.09 14.43 -2.46
N ILE A 229 -4.97 13.73 -2.25
CA ILE A 229 -4.12 13.95 -1.08
C ILE A 229 -3.61 15.41 -1.03
N GLN A 230 -3.11 15.91 -2.14
CA GLN A 230 -2.58 17.27 -2.26
C GLN A 230 -3.66 18.31 -1.97
N THR A 231 -4.85 18.15 -2.55
CA THR A 231 -5.95 19.11 -2.39
C THR A 231 -6.53 19.13 -0.97
N LYS A 232 -6.44 18.02 -0.24
CA LYS A 232 -6.79 17.97 1.19
C LYS A 232 -5.67 18.47 2.12
N GLY A 233 -4.49 18.78 1.58
CA GLY A 233 -3.39 19.46 2.26
C GLY A 233 -2.53 18.59 3.18
N ALA A 234 -1.57 19.23 3.84
CA ALA A 234 -0.49 18.55 4.59
C ALA A 234 -0.99 17.57 5.68
N ARG A 235 -2.13 17.86 6.32
CA ARG A 235 -2.72 16.96 7.33
C ARG A 235 -3.18 15.64 6.71
N ARG A 236 -3.71 15.67 5.48
CA ARG A 236 -4.06 14.46 4.73
C ARG A 236 -2.78 13.68 4.40
N ALA A 237 -1.82 14.34 3.78
CA ALA A 237 -0.58 13.71 3.33
C ALA A 237 0.15 12.95 4.45
N ARG A 238 0.32 13.56 5.64
CA ARG A 238 0.99 12.92 6.79
C ARG A 238 0.26 11.71 7.38
N ARG A 239 -0.96 11.44 6.91
CA ARG A 239 -1.80 10.34 7.37
C ARG A 239 -2.22 9.44 6.22
N SER A 240 -1.57 9.52 5.06
CA SER A 240 -1.94 8.73 3.89
C SER A 240 -0.87 7.70 3.57
N ILE A 241 -1.31 6.55 3.07
CA ILE A 241 -0.50 5.52 2.40
C ILE A 241 -1.19 5.22 1.07
N VAL A 242 -0.41 5.03 0.01
CA VAL A 242 -0.92 4.57 -1.29
C VAL A 242 -0.45 3.15 -1.53
N VAL A 243 -1.41 2.27 -1.79
CA VAL A 243 -1.20 0.85 -2.12
C VAL A 243 -1.62 0.62 -3.57
N MET A 244 -0.73 0.00 -4.33
CA MET A 244 -1.01 -0.46 -5.69
C MET A 244 -0.52 -1.89 -5.87
N SER A 245 -1.43 -2.83 -5.65
CA SER A 245 -1.19 -4.27 -5.74
C SER A 245 -1.27 -4.80 -7.18
N ILE A 246 -0.93 -3.96 -8.15
CA ILE A 246 -0.98 -4.23 -9.60
C ILE A 246 0.35 -3.80 -10.21
N GLY A 247 0.85 -4.58 -11.17
CA GLY A 247 2.04 -4.23 -11.93
C GLY A 247 1.91 -4.58 -13.42
N SER A 248 2.86 -4.13 -14.22
CA SER A 248 3.00 -4.52 -15.61
C SER A 248 3.22 -6.04 -15.71
N VAL A 249 2.71 -6.65 -16.78
CA VAL A 249 2.94 -8.08 -17.05
C VAL A 249 4.26 -8.32 -17.76
N PHE A 250 4.73 -7.34 -18.55
CA PHE A 250 5.97 -7.43 -19.30
C PHE A 250 7.13 -6.77 -18.55
N PRO A 251 8.36 -7.25 -18.76
CA PRO A 251 9.55 -6.56 -18.28
C PRO A 251 9.61 -5.15 -18.86
N GLU A 252 9.86 -4.17 -18.00
CA GLU A 252 9.90 -2.77 -18.37
C GLU A 252 11.33 -2.24 -18.37
N ASN A 253 11.62 -1.35 -19.31
CA ASN A 253 12.89 -0.64 -19.31
C ASN A 253 12.77 0.58 -18.38
N LEU A 254 13.79 0.83 -17.56
CA LEU A 254 13.85 2.05 -16.74
C LEU A 254 13.74 3.33 -17.60
N ASN A 255 14.24 3.31 -18.83
CA ASN A 255 14.19 4.45 -19.75
C ASN A 255 12.90 4.54 -20.57
N ASP A 256 11.99 3.58 -20.44
CA ASP A 256 10.67 3.63 -21.07
C ASP A 256 9.88 4.85 -20.57
N GLU A 257 9.11 5.46 -21.46
CA GLU A 257 8.31 6.66 -21.16
C GLU A 257 7.35 6.42 -20.00
N PHE A 258 6.66 5.27 -19.98
CA PHE A 258 5.74 4.92 -18.92
C PHE A 258 6.45 4.76 -17.57
N THR A 259 7.62 4.11 -17.55
CA THR A 259 8.42 3.97 -16.33
C THR A 259 8.85 5.33 -15.77
N ARG A 260 9.23 6.27 -16.65
CA ARG A 260 9.60 7.64 -16.26
C ARG A 260 8.40 8.43 -15.74
N GLU A 261 7.26 8.34 -16.41
CA GLU A 261 6.02 8.99 -16.00
C GLU A 261 5.57 8.50 -14.61
N MET A 262 5.46 7.17 -14.44
CA MET A 262 5.08 6.56 -13.17
C MET A 262 6.08 6.92 -12.06
N SER A 263 7.37 6.94 -12.35
CA SER A 263 8.40 7.39 -11.41
C SER A 263 8.19 8.85 -10.99
N GLY A 264 7.83 9.74 -11.91
CA GLY A 264 7.47 11.13 -11.61
C GLY A 264 6.25 11.25 -10.70
N LEU A 265 5.18 10.50 -10.99
CA LEU A 265 3.95 10.49 -10.19
C LEU A 265 4.20 9.98 -8.76
N ILE A 266 4.96 8.89 -8.61
CA ILE A 266 5.34 8.36 -7.30
C ILE A 266 6.22 9.37 -6.55
N SER A 267 7.13 10.06 -7.25
CA SER A 267 7.98 11.10 -6.64
C SER A 267 7.15 12.27 -6.09
N HIS A 268 6.02 12.60 -6.72
CA HIS A 268 5.10 13.61 -6.20
C HIS A 268 4.41 13.17 -4.90
N LEU A 269 4.04 11.89 -4.75
CA LEU A 269 3.55 11.34 -3.48
C LEU A 269 4.63 11.38 -2.39
N GLN A 270 5.84 10.95 -2.73
CA GLN A 270 6.99 10.92 -1.82
C GLN A 270 7.37 12.33 -1.34
N TYR A 271 7.28 13.35 -2.21
CA TYR A 271 7.49 14.75 -1.84
C TYR A 271 6.49 15.25 -0.79
N LEU A 272 5.27 14.70 -0.78
CA LEU A 272 4.26 14.98 0.25
C LEU A 272 4.50 14.18 1.55
N GLY A 273 5.50 13.30 1.58
CA GLY A 273 5.76 12.37 2.68
C GLY A 273 4.79 11.19 2.71
N VAL A 274 4.18 10.84 1.57
CA VAL A 274 3.23 9.73 1.46
C VAL A 274 3.97 8.46 1.03
N PRO A 275 3.98 7.39 1.82
CA PRO A 275 4.54 6.10 1.42
C PRO A 275 3.77 5.50 0.24
N PHE A 276 4.51 4.87 -0.67
CA PHE A 276 3.97 4.10 -1.79
C PHE A 276 4.38 2.63 -1.63
N VAL A 277 3.38 1.74 -1.59
CA VAL A 277 3.54 0.30 -1.39
C VAL A 277 3.05 -0.42 -2.64
N THR A 278 3.81 -1.44 -3.06
CA THR A 278 3.48 -2.23 -4.23
C THR A 278 4.05 -3.64 -4.17
N THR A 279 3.39 -4.54 -4.88
CA THR A 279 3.77 -5.92 -5.15
C THR A 279 5.09 -6.05 -5.92
N SER A 280 5.88 -7.10 -5.61
CA SER A 280 7.08 -7.46 -6.38
C SER A 280 6.78 -8.14 -7.73
N GLY A 281 5.60 -8.73 -7.90
CA GLY A 281 5.18 -9.48 -9.09
C GLY A 281 5.27 -11.02 -8.94
N ASN A 282 4.48 -11.73 -9.75
CA ASN A 282 4.25 -13.18 -9.67
C ASN A 282 4.92 -13.96 -10.83
N PHE A 283 6.02 -13.45 -11.37
CA PHE A 283 6.62 -13.95 -12.61
C PHE A 283 7.91 -14.75 -12.42
N ALA A 284 8.33 -15.08 -11.19
CA ALA A 284 9.65 -15.67 -10.95
C ALA A 284 9.88 -17.05 -11.60
N GLN A 285 8.82 -17.77 -11.97
CA GLN A 285 8.91 -19.04 -12.72
C GLN A 285 8.79 -18.87 -14.23
N GLU A 286 8.45 -17.67 -14.71
CA GLU A 286 8.33 -17.38 -16.13
C GLU A 286 9.69 -17.11 -16.77
N PHE A 287 9.74 -17.34 -18.08
CA PHE A 287 10.90 -17.04 -18.91
C PHE A 287 10.56 -15.94 -19.92
N TRP A 288 11.44 -14.96 -20.04
CA TRP A 288 11.37 -13.91 -21.04
C TRP A 288 12.70 -13.85 -21.80
N HIS A 289 12.66 -13.98 -23.12
CA HIS A 289 13.84 -14.10 -23.98
C HIS A 289 14.88 -15.14 -23.47
N GLY A 290 14.41 -16.27 -22.95
CA GLY A 290 15.26 -17.35 -22.44
C GLY A 290 15.84 -17.11 -21.05
N GLN A 291 15.48 -16.01 -20.37
CA GLN A 291 15.91 -15.72 -19.00
C GLN A 291 14.74 -15.86 -18.03
N GLN A 292 14.98 -16.52 -16.90
CA GLN A 292 14.00 -16.63 -15.82
C GLN A 292 13.81 -15.26 -15.15
N ARG A 293 12.55 -14.84 -14.94
CA ARG A 293 12.20 -13.52 -14.39
C ARG A 293 12.23 -13.48 -12.86
N ILE A 294 13.26 -14.07 -12.25
CA ILE A 294 13.42 -14.14 -10.79
C ILE A 294 13.55 -12.76 -10.14
N ASN A 295 14.18 -11.82 -10.84
CA ASN A 295 14.38 -10.46 -10.38
C ASN A 295 13.19 -9.59 -10.76
N ILE A 296 12.86 -8.62 -9.90
CA ILE A 296 11.85 -7.60 -10.17
C ILE A 296 12.20 -6.84 -11.46
N ASP A 297 11.29 -6.91 -12.43
CA ASP A 297 11.43 -6.31 -13.76
C ASP A 297 10.17 -5.57 -14.23
N THR A 298 9.17 -5.39 -13.36
CA THR A 298 7.86 -4.82 -13.70
C THR A 298 7.63 -3.45 -13.04
N VAL A 299 6.87 -2.57 -13.68
CA VAL A 299 6.44 -1.30 -13.10
C VAL A 299 5.20 -1.55 -12.23
N PRO A 300 5.08 -0.97 -11.02
CA PRO A 300 5.95 0.09 -10.47
C PRO A 300 7.20 -0.40 -9.74
N ALA A 301 7.31 -1.68 -9.40
CA ALA A 301 8.35 -2.21 -8.51
C ALA A 301 9.79 -1.93 -9.00
N ILE A 302 10.04 -1.99 -10.31
CA ILE A 302 11.35 -1.71 -10.91
C ILE A 302 11.82 -0.26 -10.69
N ILE A 303 10.89 0.67 -10.40
CA ILE A 303 11.21 2.08 -10.14
C ILE A 303 12.07 2.23 -8.88
N ALA A 304 12.07 1.26 -7.96
CA ALA A 304 13.01 1.23 -6.83
C ALA A 304 14.48 1.34 -7.29
N ALA A 305 14.83 0.82 -8.47
CA ALA A 305 16.18 0.90 -9.03
C ALA A 305 16.64 2.33 -9.35
N ARG A 306 15.72 3.29 -9.39
CA ARG A 306 16.02 4.73 -9.57
C ARG A 306 16.31 5.46 -8.25
N GLY A 307 16.34 4.73 -7.13
CA GLY A 307 16.51 5.31 -5.80
C GLY A 307 15.22 5.90 -5.22
N ASN A 308 14.07 5.67 -5.86
CA ASN A 308 12.77 6.04 -5.31
C ASN A 308 12.47 5.19 -4.07
N PRO A 309 12.14 5.78 -2.90
CA PRO A 309 11.77 5.04 -1.70
C PRO A 309 10.34 4.47 -1.85
N ILE A 310 10.21 3.37 -2.58
CA ILE A 310 9.00 2.56 -2.67
C ILE A 310 9.16 1.30 -1.85
N SER A 311 8.08 0.84 -1.22
CA SER A 311 8.06 -0.44 -0.51
C SER A 311 7.62 -1.53 -1.48
N VAL A 312 8.56 -2.35 -1.93
CA VAL A 312 8.30 -3.49 -2.82
C VAL A 312 8.19 -4.77 -1.98
N ILE A 313 7.02 -5.39 -2.00
CA ILE A 313 6.70 -6.51 -1.12
C ILE A 313 6.59 -7.82 -1.89
N GLY A 314 7.33 -8.82 -1.42
CA GLY A 314 7.32 -10.19 -1.95
C GLY A 314 6.40 -11.10 -1.15
N ASN A 315 6.07 -12.25 -1.74
CA ASN A 315 5.20 -13.24 -1.15
C ASN A 315 6.00 -14.41 -0.56
N VAL A 316 5.74 -14.74 0.70
CA VAL A 316 6.26 -15.93 1.37
C VAL A 316 5.13 -16.85 1.82
N ASP A 317 5.45 -18.13 1.95
CA ASP A 317 4.62 -19.07 2.70
C ASP A 317 4.63 -18.72 4.20
N PHE A 318 3.85 -19.48 4.97
CA PHE A 318 3.78 -19.24 6.40
C PHE A 318 5.13 -19.47 7.08
N GLN A 319 5.99 -20.38 6.60
CA GLN A 319 7.35 -20.56 7.13
C GLN A 319 8.35 -19.46 6.74
N GLY A 320 7.94 -18.48 5.94
CA GLY A 320 8.84 -17.43 5.46
C GLY A 320 9.67 -17.83 4.24
N ASN A 321 9.41 -19.00 3.63
CA ASN A 321 10.04 -19.34 2.35
C ASN A 321 9.33 -18.58 1.23
N PHE A 322 10.10 -18.06 0.28
CA PHE A 322 9.51 -17.39 -0.89
C PHE A 322 8.57 -18.33 -1.65
N TRP A 323 7.38 -17.83 -1.94
CA TRP A 323 6.49 -18.48 -2.89
C TRP A 323 7.19 -18.56 -4.25
N SER A 324 7.05 -19.69 -4.95
CA SER A 324 7.91 -20.03 -6.09
C SER A 324 7.83 -19.04 -7.25
N THR A 325 6.71 -18.35 -7.39
CA THR A 325 6.44 -17.34 -8.42
C THR A 325 6.70 -15.90 -7.96
N SER A 326 6.95 -15.66 -6.66
CA SER A 326 7.27 -14.32 -6.16
C SER A 326 8.61 -13.85 -6.73
N GLN A 327 8.60 -12.75 -7.48
CA GLN A 327 9.83 -12.06 -7.85
C GLN A 327 10.54 -11.54 -6.59
N ARG A 328 11.87 -11.47 -6.65
CA ARG A 328 12.75 -11.13 -5.53
C ARG A 328 13.97 -10.37 -6.03
N GLY A 329 15.02 -10.32 -5.22
CA GLY A 329 16.30 -9.69 -5.58
C GLY A 329 16.51 -8.33 -4.90
N PRO A 330 17.49 -7.54 -5.37
CA PRO A 330 17.97 -6.36 -4.66
C PRO A 330 16.96 -5.21 -4.49
N LEU A 331 15.88 -5.23 -5.29
CA LEU A 331 14.83 -4.20 -5.23
C LEU A 331 13.72 -4.53 -4.22
N LEU A 332 13.75 -5.74 -3.63
CA LEU A 332 12.76 -6.17 -2.65
C LEU A 332 12.99 -5.43 -1.32
N THR A 333 11.95 -4.80 -0.77
CA THR A 333 12.03 -4.11 0.52
C THR A 333 11.74 -5.06 1.67
N ALA A 334 10.71 -5.88 1.54
CA ALA A 334 10.28 -6.84 2.54
C ALA A 334 9.49 -7.98 1.89
N SER A 335 9.10 -8.97 2.69
CA SER A 335 8.21 -10.04 2.28
C SER A 335 7.18 -10.32 3.37
N ALA A 336 5.98 -10.72 2.96
CA ALA A 336 4.89 -11.06 3.86
C ALA A 336 4.07 -12.25 3.34
N GLY A 337 3.26 -12.82 4.22
CA GLY A 337 2.42 -13.97 3.93
C GLY A 337 1.32 -13.63 2.95
N GLY A 338 1.39 -14.19 1.75
CA GLY A 338 0.35 -14.05 0.71
C GLY A 338 0.05 -15.38 0.01
N LEU A 339 0.45 -16.52 0.60
CA LEU A 339 0.11 -17.85 0.11
C LEU A 339 -1.14 -18.34 0.85
N SER A 340 -2.26 -18.49 0.14
CA SER A 340 -3.56 -18.86 0.72
C SER A 340 -4.02 -17.93 1.85
N ALA A 341 -3.81 -16.62 1.68
CA ALA A 341 -4.27 -15.60 2.62
C ALA A 341 -5.80 -15.56 2.65
N THR A 342 -6.38 -15.59 3.85
CA THR A 342 -7.83 -15.61 4.01
C THR A 342 -8.41 -14.21 3.89
N THR A 343 -9.46 -14.05 3.06
CA THR A 343 -10.14 -12.77 2.83
C THR A 343 -11.63 -13.00 2.50
N LEU A 344 -12.32 -11.94 2.02
CA LEU A 344 -13.62 -12.06 1.36
C LEU A 344 -13.51 -11.57 -0.09
N ASP A 345 -14.27 -12.21 -0.97
CA ASP A 345 -14.48 -11.73 -2.34
C ASP A 345 -15.48 -10.57 -2.38
N LYS A 346 -15.74 -10.02 -3.58
CA LYS A 346 -16.69 -8.91 -3.78
C LYS A 346 -18.16 -9.26 -3.49
N TYR A 347 -18.45 -10.55 -3.30
CA TYR A 347 -19.75 -11.05 -2.92
C TYR A 347 -19.85 -11.31 -1.41
N GLY A 348 -18.80 -11.00 -0.65
CA GLY A 348 -18.74 -11.24 0.80
C GLY A 348 -18.57 -12.71 1.17
N MET A 349 -18.19 -13.56 0.20
CA MET A 349 -17.91 -14.97 0.44
C MET A 349 -16.44 -15.12 0.85
N LYS A 350 -16.17 -16.06 1.77
CA LYS A 350 -14.79 -16.37 2.15
C LYS A 350 -14.00 -16.83 0.92
N ALA A 351 -12.83 -16.23 0.73
CA ALA A 351 -11.91 -16.56 -0.34
C ALA A 351 -10.49 -16.80 0.22
N ASP A 352 -9.73 -17.63 -0.48
CA ASP A 352 -8.31 -17.83 -0.24
C ASP A 352 -7.55 -17.19 -1.41
N ALA A 353 -6.92 -16.04 -1.15
CA ALA A 353 -6.17 -15.31 -2.16
C ALA A 353 -4.71 -15.75 -2.14
N THR A 354 -4.08 -15.81 -3.31
CA THR A 354 -2.64 -16.10 -3.43
C THR A 354 -1.99 -15.13 -4.39
N GLY A 355 -0.98 -14.41 -3.92
CA GLY A 355 -0.28 -13.43 -4.73
C GLY A 355 0.54 -12.47 -3.90
N THR A 356 1.55 -11.88 -4.52
CA THR A 356 2.23 -10.70 -3.96
C THR A 356 1.28 -9.53 -3.73
N SER A 357 0.11 -9.51 -4.39
CA SER A 357 -0.93 -8.50 -4.21
C SER A 357 -1.72 -8.59 -2.90
N VAL A 358 -1.67 -9.73 -2.20
CA VAL A 358 -2.25 -9.85 -0.85
C VAL A 358 -1.19 -9.88 0.24
N ALA A 359 0.09 -9.92 -0.16
CA ALA A 359 1.23 -9.77 0.74
C ALA A 359 1.60 -8.30 0.95
N ASP A 360 1.32 -7.40 -0.01
CA ASP A 360 1.75 -6.00 0.04
C ASP A 360 0.85 -5.07 0.89
N VAL A 361 -0.09 -5.63 1.65
CA VAL A 361 -1.14 -4.92 2.39
C VAL A 361 -1.21 -5.22 3.88
#